data_AF-A0A4U6N2Q2-F1
#
_entry.id   AF-A0A4U6N2Q2-F1
#
_cell.length_a   1.000
_cell.length_b   1.000
_cell.length_c   1.000
_cell.angle_alpha   90.00
_cell.angle_beta   90.00
_cell.angle_gamma   90.00
#
_symmetry.space_group_name_H-M   'P 1'
#
loop_
_entity.id
_entity.type
_entity.pdbx_description
1 polymer ?
#
loop_
_entity_poly.entity_id
_entity_poly.type
_entity_poly.pdbx_seq_one_letter_code
_entity_poly.pdbx_strand_id
1 'polypeptide(L)' 'MDTYVGSGLFMFSLAVINAGLAEQKNRSRWAWFLISLLLGPIATLLIVVWEAPAPVAPSMSHRGGWKNPDE' A
#
# COMPACT_ATOMS: atom_id res chain seq x y z
N MET A 1 20.62 6.14 -32.10
CA MET A 1 20.74 6.61 -30.71
C MET A 1 19.58 6.00 -29.96
N ASP A 2 19.66 4.71 -29.65
CA ASP A 2 18.60 4.04 -28.93
C ASP A 2 18.69 4.48 -27.48
N THR A 3 17.86 5.46 -27.15
CA THR A 3 17.70 6.05 -25.83
C THR A 3 17.23 4.97 -24.88
N TYR A 4 18.17 4.31 -24.23
CA TYR A 4 17.93 3.52 -23.04
C TYR A 4 17.20 4.41 -22.04
N VAL A 5 15.93 4.10 -21.76
CA VAL A 5 15.35 4.46 -20.47
C VAL A 5 16.36 3.93 -19.45
N GLY A 6 17.07 4.86 -18.80
CA GLY A 6 18.11 4.50 -17.85
C GLY A 6 17.51 3.49 -16.87
N SER A 7 18.20 2.38 -16.64
CA SER A 7 17.74 1.31 -15.76
C SER A 7 17.22 1.83 -14.41
N GLY A 8 17.77 2.94 -13.91
CA GLY A 8 17.28 3.66 -12.74
C GLY A 8 15.88 4.27 -12.87
N LEU A 9 15.53 4.87 -14.01
CA LEU A 9 14.18 5.41 -14.26
C LEU A 9 13.15 4.28 -14.31
N PHE A 10 13.49 3.17 -14.95
CA PHE A 10 12.61 1.99 -15.00
C PHE A 10 12.37 1.41 -13.59
N MET A 11 13.43 1.24 -12.79
CA MET A 11 13.32 0.80 -11.39
C MET A 11 12.53 1.79 -10.53
N PHE A 12 12.72 3.10 -10.73
CA PHE A 12 11.99 4.14 -10.03
C PHE A 12 10.49 4.11 -10.36
N SER A 13 10.13 4.02 -11.64
CA SER A 13 8.73 3.88 -12.07
C SER A 13 8.09 2.63 -11.47
N LEU A 14 8.79 1.49 -11.46
CA LEU A 14 8.31 0.27 -10.80
C LEU A 14 8.11 0.46 -9.30
N ALA A 15 9.02 1.14 -8.60
CA ALA A 15 8.89 1.41 -7.17
C ALA A 15 7.66 2.27 -6.84
N VAL A 16 7.36 3.27 -7.69
CA VAL A 16 6.15 4.11 -7.54
C VAL A 16 4.87 3.29 -7.77
N ILE A 17 4.84 2.44 -8.79
CA ILE A 17 3.68 1.56 -9.08
C ILE A 17 3.43 0.60 -7.90
N ASN A 18 4.50 -0.02 -7.38
CA ASN A 18 4.44 -0.91 -6.24
C ASN A 18 3.94 -0.22 -4.96
N ALA A 19 4.36 1.03 -4.73
CA ALA A 19 3.86 1.83 -3.62
C ALA A 19 2.34 2.09 -3.72
N GLY A 20 1.83 2.36 -4.93
CA GLY A 20 0.40 2.53 -5.19
C GLY A 20 -0.42 1.26 -4.99
N LEU A 21 0.10 0.11 -5.46
CA LEU A 21 -0.53 -1.20 -5.23
C LEU A 21 -0.61 -1.56 -3.73
N ALA A 22 0.42 -1.22 -2.96
CA ALA A 22 0.43 -1.41 -1.53
C ALA A 22 -0.60 -0.53 -0.80
N GLU A 23 -0.75 0.73 -1.21
CA GLU A 23 -1.74 1.67 -0.65
C GLU A 23 -3.17 1.17 -0.87
N GLN A 24 -3.46 0.59 -2.05
CA GLN A 24 -4.75 -0.06 -2.34
C GLN A 24 -5.06 -1.25 -1.43
N LYS A 25 -4.04 -1.91 -0.85
CA LYS A 25 -4.18 -3.00 0.12
C LYS A 25 -4.12 -2.55 1.58
N ASN A 26 -4.31 -1.26 1.85
CA ASN A 26 -4.21 -0.68 3.21
C ASN A 26 -2.82 -0.89 3.85
N ARG A 27 -1.77 -0.99 3.03
CA ARG A 27 -0.37 -1.08 3.47
C ARG A 27 0.32 0.27 3.28
N SER A 28 1.38 0.52 4.04
CA SER A 28 2.13 1.79 3.97
C SER A 28 2.84 1.96 2.61
N ARG A 29 2.41 2.95 1.81
CA ARG A 29 3.03 3.27 0.51
C ARG A 29 4.54 3.50 0.62
N TRP A 30 4.97 4.19 1.69
CA TRP A 30 6.36 4.60 1.88
C TRP A 30 7.26 3.41 2.19
N ALA A 31 6.78 2.47 3.01
CA ALA A 31 7.53 1.25 3.30
C ALA A 31 7.74 0.43 2.01
N TRP A 32 6.69 0.25 1.20
CA TRP A 32 6.76 -0.54 -0.02
C TRP A 32 7.50 0.14 -1.18
N PHE A 33 7.52 1.48 -1.21
CA PHE A 33 8.40 2.26 -2.09
C PHE A 33 9.88 1.99 -1.79
N LEU A 34 10.29 2.13 -0.52
CA LEU A 34 11.67 1.89 -0.07
C LEU A 34 12.10 0.44 -0.29
N ILE A 35 11.22 -0.52 -0.01
CA ILE A 35 11.43 -1.95 -0.28
C ILE A 35 11.67 -2.17 -1.79
N SER A 36 10.87 -1.53 -2.66
CA SER A 36 11.03 -1.65 -4.12
C SER A 36 12.28 -0.99 -4.65
N LEU A 37 12.71 0.12 -4.05
CA LEU A 37 13.96 0.79 -4.41
C LEU A 37 15.20 -0.02 -4.02
N LEU A 38 15.13 -0.80 -2.93
CA LEU A 38 16.24 -1.60 -2.41
C LEU A 38 16.30 -3.02 -3.00
N LEU A 39 15.15 -3.69 -3.17
CA LEU A 39 15.06 -5.08 -3.61
C LEU A 39 14.69 -5.23 -5.10
N GLY A 40 14.37 -4.13 -5.80
CA GLY A 40 14.00 -4.14 -7.20
C GLY A 40 12.77 -5.04 -7.47
N PRO A 41 12.77 -5.86 -8.54
CA PRO A 41 11.61 -6.67 -8.94
C PRO A 41 11.19 -7.74 -7.90
N ILE A 42 12.06 -8.08 -6.94
CA ILE A 42 11.72 -9.00 -5.84
C ILE A 42 10.66 -8.37 -4.92
N ALA A 43 10.67 -7.05 -4.75
CA ALA A 43 9.63 -6.36 -3.99
C ALA A 43 8.25 -6.53 -4.62
N THR A 44 8.17 -6.57 -5.96
CA THR A 44 6.92 -6.79 -6.69
C THR A 44 6.36 -8.18 -6.42
N LEU A 45 7.23 -9.21 -6.41
CA LEU A 45 6.82 -10.57 -6.06
C LEU A 45 6.27 -10.66 -4.64
N LEU A 46 6.91 -9.95 -3.69
CA LEU A 46 6.44 -9.89 -2.30
C LEU A 46 5.09 -9.18 -2.17
N ILE A 47 4.85 -8.09 -2.91
CA ILE A 47 3.55 -7.39 -2.90
C ILE A 47 2.42 -8.27 -3.44
N VAL A 48 2.70 -9.05 -4.49
CA VAL A 48 1.69 -9.88 -5.16
C VAL A 48 1.37 -11.13 -4.35
N VAL A 49 2.37 -11.79 -3.77
CA VAL A 49 2.19 -13.05 -3.03
C VAL A 49 1.67 -12.81 -1.61
N TRP A 50 1.99 -11.68 -0.99
CA TRP A 50 1.61 -11.41 0.40
C TRP A 50 0.14 -10.97 0.53
N GLU A 51 -0.62 -11.65 1.39
CA GLU A 51 -2.03 -11.36 1.61
C GLU A 51 -2.25 -9.96 2.23
N ALA A 52 -3.32 -9.31 1.80
CA ALA A 52 -3.73 -8.05 2.39
C ALA A 52 -4.01 -8.26 3.90
N PRO A 53 -3.58 -7.33 4.77
CA PRO A 53 -3.88 -7.47 6.19
C PRO A 53 -5.40 -7.43 6.37
N ALA A 54 -5.91 -8.26 7.28
CA ALA A 54 -7.32 -8.26 7.62
C ALA A 54 -7.77 -6.82 7.94
N PRO A 55 -8.91 -6.36 7.42
CA PRO A 55 -9.44 -5.04 7.74
C PRO A 55 -9.52 -4.91 9.26
N VAL A 56 -8.97 -3.82 9.81
CA VAL A 56 -9.21 -3.49 11.21
C VAL A 56 -10.71 -3.23 11.34
N ALA A 57 -11.40 -4.09 12.08
CA ALA A 57 -12.83 -3.92 12.33
C ALA A 57 -13.04 -2.51 12.91
N PRO A 58 -13.95 -1.70 12.36
CA PRO A 58 -14.23 -0.39 12.90
C PRO A 58 -14.60 -0.55 14.38
N SER A 59 -13.91 0.18 15.26
CA SER A 59 -14.26 0.23 16.67
C SER A 59 -15.64 0.87 16.78
N MET A 60 -16.69 0.05 16.91
CA MET A 60 -18.04 0.48 17.24
C MET A 60 -18.13 0.96 18.71
N SER A 61 -17.19 1.79 19.16
CA SER A 61 -17.15 2.34 20.51
C SER A 61 -17.79 3.73 20.64
N HIS A 62 -18.50 4.19 19.60
CA HIS A 62 -19.32 5.38 19.70
C HIS A 62 -20.69 5.19 19.04
N ARG A 63 -21.43 4.14 19.46
CA ARG A 63 -22.88 4.25 19.51
C ARG A 63 -23.18 5.17 20.69
N GLY A 64 -23.09 6.49 20.47
CA GLY A 64 -23.62 7.49 21.40
C GLY A 64 -25.02 7.04 21.78
N GLY A 65 -25.25 6.90 23.09
CA GLY A 65 -26.48 6.33 23.64
C GLY A 65 -27.67 6.98 22.97
N TRP A 66 -28.46 6.17 22.27
CA TRP A 66 -29.79 6.58 21.85
C TRP A 66 -30.52 7.03 23.11
N LYS A 67 -30.69 8.34 23.25
CA LYS A 67 -31.51 8.92 24.29
C LYS A 67 -32.94 8.81 23.78
N ASN A 68 -33.76 8.02 24.48
CA ASN A 68 -35.15 7.87 24.07
C ASN A 68 -35.84 9.25 24.21
N PRO A 69 -36.74 9.61 23.28
CA PRO A 69 -37.39 10.92 23.25
C PRO A 69 -38.41 11.15 24.38
N ASP A 70 -38.47 10.26 25.38
CA ASP A 70 -39.39 10.28 26.52
C ASP A 70 -38.73 10.55 27.89
N GLU A 71 -37.42 10.89 27.93
CA GLU A 71 -36.81 11.62 29.07
C GLU A 71 -36.94 13.15 28.90
#